data_AF-A0AAD7C6C7-F1
#
_entry.id   AF-A0AAD7C6C7-F1
#
_cell.length_a   1.000
_cell.length_b   1.000
_cell.length_c   1.000
_cell.angle_alpha   90.00
_cell.angle_beta   90.00
_cell.angle_gamma   90.00
#
_symmetry.space_group_name_H-M   'P 1'
#
loop_
_entity.id
_entity.type
_entity.pdbx_description
1 polymer ?
#
loop_
_entity_poly.entity_id
_entity_poly.type
_entity_poly.pdbx_seq_one_letter_code
_entity_poly.pdbx_strand_id
1 'polypeptide(L)'
;MYPLIPLSLLFLLGPSNAAVQVTVPATPSTSNVVLANFLGVSFELSFLPEYFGNDTSTINAPMVNYMAGIRARTGSNPLRLRIGGNSADSSPYIDTASSPMVQLQPGDFNANDQPVDYNPMIWSVLSEVSKQVNGISYAINIPLGIQPNASLSNDIRATLGSDLDSMLLGNEPDLYSGHAKRPNLKNYTVDNYFDEYTAAISTIGPNDAAGHPDIAGPSVCCNWDLLSVLQQGYLTKFSTSLKYISLQHYPQNNCFGSFQFQMPYYLQHSNVVTLAAWQKPGIDYLLSQPAATRPLLMNSEFNSASCGGVPFSPSFAVGSLWSIDYALQMAVVGYDQAFIHTREAGISYNLLAPPPGPSGSAGAWTTNAPYYSLLVMSEGLLTDAGGIVSDLDLGSSKTNINATSSAYAVYNAGNKTVTRLIIFNYGNSSQDFTLPGSVFASSGTGLVKFLAAPTPEETTQISWGGETWGPGVADGKTAVTPSWAVPNVNLTGCSSGCTFTAPGPSLSMVFLDNAQDSVITTPNTTTSGSNSTTTNKSGHSGAMAVNVSLKTVMGVLMSLASFALLSVSL
;
A
#
# COMPACT_ATOMS: atom_id res chain seq x y z
N MET A 1 -16.41 37.91 62.73
CA MET A 1 -17.23 37.00 61.91
C MET A 1 -17.53 37.70 60.60
N TYR A 2 -16.83 37.35 59.53
CA TYR A 2 -17.12 37.80 58.17
C TYR A 2 -17.77 36.65 57.40
N PRO A 3 -18.80 36.88 56.57
CA PRO A 3 -19.46 35.81 55.85
C PRO A 3 -18.64 35.44 54.60
N LEU A 4 -18.51 34.13 54.39
CA LEU A 4 -17.95 33.54 53.18
C LEU A 4 -18.97 33.68 52.02
N ILE A 5 -18.52 34.27 50.92
CA ILE A 5 -19.24 34.28 49.63
C ILE A 5 -18.79 33.03 48.86
N PRO A 6 -19.71 32.20 48.32
CA PRO A 6 -19.34 31.05 47.51
C PRO A 6 -18.86 31.51 46.13
N LEU A 7 -17.64 31.11 45.77
CA LEU A 7 -17.07 31.33 44.44
C LEU A 7 -17.75 30.36 43.46
N SER A 8 -18.69 30.85 42.67
CA SER A 8 -19.31 30.08 41.59
C SER A 8 -18.25 29.79 40.51
N LEU A 9 -17.94 28.51 40.30
CA LEU A 9 -17.17 28.04 39.14
C LEU A 9 -17.96 28.38 37.87
N LEU A 10 -17.53 29.41 37.15
CA LEU A 10 -17.94 29.66 35.78
C LEU A 10 -17.21 28.62 34.91
N PHE A 11 -17.91 27.57 34.49
CA PHE A 11 -17.43 26.73 33.38
C PHE A 11 -17.45 27.59 32.12
N LEU A 12 -16.28 28.01 31.66
CA LEU A 12 -16.07 28.56 30.33
C LEU A 12 -16.38 27.45 29.31
N LEU A 13 -17.63 27.41 28.84
CA LEU A 13 -17.98 26.72 27.60
C LEU A 13 -17.22 27.44 26.48
N GLY A 14 -16.10 26.85 26.05
CA GLY A 14 -15.42 27.27 24.83
C GLY A 14 -16.40 27.22 23.65
N PRO A 15 -16.20 28.04 22.61
CA PRO A 15 -17.07 28.01 21.43
C PRO A 15 -17.08 26.59 20.84
N SER A 16 -18.24 25.97 20.71
CA SER A 16 -18.35 24.75 19.90
C SER A 16 -18.00 25.13 18.47
N ASN A 17 -16.93 24.57 17.91
CA ASN A 17 -16.65 24.73 16.48
C ASN A 17 -17.89 24.28 15.70
N ALA A 18 -18.35 25.12 14.78
CA ALA A 18 -19.49 24.78 13.94
C ALA A 18 -19.18 23.51 13.12
N ALA A 19 -20.20 22.66 12.93
CA ALA A 19 -20.06 21.45 12.13
C ALA A 19 -19.67 21.80 10.69
N VAL A 20 -18.66 21.12 10.16
CA VAL A 20 -18.18 21.28 8.78
C VAL A 20 -19.20 20.66 7.83
N GLN A 21 -19.76 21.48 6.95
CA GLN A 21 -20.77 21.03 5.98
C GLN A 21 -20.10 20.30 4.82
N VAL A 22 -20.46 19.04 4.60
CA VAL A 22 -19.98 18.25 3.45
C VAL A 22 -20.91 18.48 2.27
N THR A 23 -20.35 18.93 1.15
CA THR A 23 -21.09 19.08 -0.10
C THR A 23 -20.67 17.96 -1.05
N VAL A 24 -21.66 17.26 -1.63
CA VAL A 24 -21.40 16.13 -2.52
C VAL A 24 -22.06 16.39 -3.87
N PRO A 25 -21.28 16.54 -4.96
CA PRO A 25 -21.82 16.73 -6.30
C PRO A 25 -22.70 15.54 -6.74
N ALA A 26 -23.74 15.81 -7.53
CA ALA A 26 -24.60 14.76 -8.07
C ALA A 26 -23.89 13.85 -9.08
N THR A 27 -22.83 14.34 -9.71
CA THR A 27 -22.02 13.61 -10.69
C THR A 27 -20.55 13.65 -10.28
N PRO A 28 -19.78 12.58 -10.51
CA PRO A 28 -18.35 12.59 -10.24
C PRO A 28 -17.61 13.62 -11.10
N SER A 29 -16.50 14.12 -10.57
CA SER A 29 -15.61 15.08 -11.23
C SER A 29 -14.77 14.48 -12.35
N THR A 30 -14.67 13.16 -12.42
CA THR A 30 -13.88 12.42 -13.41
C THR A 30 -14.66 11.22 -13.93
N SER A 31 -14.12 10.55 -14.94
CA SER A 31 -14.64 9.28 -15.45
C SER A 31 -13.73 8.10 -15.17
N ASN A 32 -12.67 8.28 -14.37
CA ASN A 32 -11.70 7.24 -14.08
C ASN A 32 -12.31 6.19 -13.15
N VAL A 33 -12.28 4.93 -13.54
CA VAL A 33 -12.85 3.83 -12.77
C VAL A 33 -11.72 3.04 -12.13
N VAL A 34 -11.71 2.98 -10.80
CA VAL A 34 -10.74 2.22 -10.02
C VAL A 34 -11.40 1.04 -9.32
N LEU A 35 -10.61 0.00 -9.05
CA LEU A 35 -11.07 -1.22 -8.41
C LEU A 35 -10.67 -1.26 -6.93
N ALA A 36 -11.26 -2.18 -6.16
CA ALA A 36 -10.96 -2.36 -4.74
C ALA A 36 -9.50 -2.77 -4.47
N ASN A 37 -8.78 -3.28 -5.47
CA ASN A 37 -7.35 -3.57 -5.39
C ASN A 37 -6.49 -2.45 -5.97
N PHE A 38 -6.98 -1.19 -5.99
CA PHE A 38 -6.25 -0.04 -6.51
C PHE A 38 -4.87 0.12 -5.87
N LEU A 39 -4.80 0.11 -4.53
CA LEU A 39 -3.55 0.19 -3.78
C LEU A 39 -3.00 -1.22 -3.53
N GLY A 40 -1.90 -1.54 -4.20
CA GLY A 40 -1.11 -2.75 -4.00
C GLY A 40 0.17 -2.49 -3.20
N VAL A 41 1.00 -3.52 -3.07
CA VAL A 41 2.29 -3.46 -2.36
C VAL A 41 3.45 -3.69 -3.32
N SER A 42 4.48 -2.84 -3.28
CA SER A 42 5.74 -3.10 -3.97
C SER A 42 6.78 -3.66 -2.98
N PHE A 43 7.49 -4.71 -3.37
CA PHE A 43 8.62 -5.29 -2.66
C PHE A 43 9.92 -5.10 -3.44
N GLU A 44 11.00 -4.76 -2.74
CA GLU A 44 12.36 -4.85 -3.26
C GLU A 44 12.77 -6.32 -3.44
N LEU A 45 13.32 -6.67 -4.61
CA LEU A 45 13.66 -8.06 -4.96
C LEU A 45 14.66 -8.68 -3.95
N SER A 46 15.70 -7.94 -3.56
CA SER A 46 16.79 -8.48 -2.72
C SER A 46 16.33 -9.00 -1.36
N PHE A 47 15.23 -8.45 -0.85
CA PHE A 47 14.76 -8.70 0.51
C PHE A 47 13.47 -9.50 0.54
N LEU A 48 13.04 -10.00 -0.63
CA LEU A 48 11.88 -10.88 -0.73
C LEU A 48 11.95 -12.09 0.22
N PRO A 49 13.12 -12.74 0.47
CA PRO A 49 13.20 -13.84 1.44
C PRO A 49 12.82 -13.47 2.87
N GLU A 50 13.01 -12.22 3.30
CA GLU A 50 12.60 -11.77 4.64
C GLU A 50 11.08 -11.87 4.82
N TYR A 51 10.34 -11.68 3.74
CA TYR A 51 8.88 -11.70 3.73
C TYR A 51 8.30 -13.06 3.39
N PHE A 52 8.87 -13.75 2.41
CA PHE A 52 8.25 -14.95 1.82
C PHE A 52 9.06 -16.23 2.03
N GLY A 53 10.18 -16.19 2.75
CA GLY A 53 11.07 -17.35 2.90
C GLY A 53 11.93 -17.59 1.66
N ASN A 54 12.76 -18.64 1.71
CA ASN A 54 13.71 -18.97 0.63
C ASN A 54 13.22 -20.09 -0.30
N ASP A 55 12.09 -20.71 -0.01
CA ASP A 55 11.45 -21.74 -0.81
C ASP A 55 9.98 -21.92 -0.36
N THR A 56 9.23 -22.75 -1.08
CA THR A 56 7.81 -23.00 -0.79
C THR A 56 7.55 -23.64 0.58
N SER A 57 8.56 -24.24 1.22
CA SER A 57 8.43 -24.85 2.56
C SER A 57 8.71 -23.88 3.70
N THR A 58 9.29 -22.71 3.39
CA THR A 58 9.68 -21.69 4.36
C THR A 58 8.87 -20.39 4.26
N ILE A 59 7.76 -20.42 3.53
CA ILE A 59 6.82 -19.29 3.41
C ILE A 59 6.34 -18.86 4.80
N ASN A 60 6.53 -17.58 5.13
CA ASN A 60 6.14 -17.03 6.42
C ASN A 60 4.61 -16.94 6.53
N ALA A 61 4.02 -17.78 7.38
CA ALA A 61 2.59 -17.76 7.64
C ALA A 61 2.05 -16.37 8.08
N PRO A 62 2.76 -15.57 8.91
CA PRO A 62 2.29 -14.22 9.24
C PRO A 62 2.12 -13.32 8.02
N MET A 63 3.07 -13.36 7.08
CA MET A 63 3.00 -12.57 5.85
C MET A 63 1.78 -12.95 5.02
N VAL A 64 1.53 -14.25 4.86
CA VAL A 64 0.33 -14.80 4.20
C VAL A 64 -0.95 -14.31 4.87
N ASN A 65 -1.02 -14.33 6.20
CA ASN A 65 -2.18 -13.87 6.95
C ASN A 65 -2.45 -12.37 6.74
N TYR A 66 -1.42 -11.52 6.79
CA TYR A 66 -1.56 -10.09 6.54
C TYR A 66 -2.10 -9.80 5.13
N MET A 67 -1.58 -10.50 4.12
CA MET A 67 -2.06 -10.39 2.73
C MET A 67 -3.48 -10.93 2.57
N ALA A 68 -3.82 -12.06 3.19
CA ALA A 68 -5.18 -12.62 3.18
C ALA A 68 -6.18 -11.65 3.84
N GLY A 69 -5.76 -10.95 4.89
CA GLY A 69 -6.53 -9.87 5.51
C GLY A 69 -6.88 -8.75 4.52
N ILE A 70 -5.92 -8.32 3.70
CA ILE A 70 -6.18 -7.31 2.66
C ILE A 70 -7.05 -7.91 1.55
N ARG A 71 -6.70 -9.11 1.06
CA ARG A 71 -7.42 -9.81 -0.03
C ARG A 71 -8.90 -9.99 0.30
N ALA A 72 -9.25 -10.32 1.54
CA ALA A 72 -10.64 -10.45 1.98
C ALA A 72 -11.48 -9.17 1.76
N ARG A 73 -10.86 -8.01 1.62
CA ARG A 73 -11.51 -6.69 1.45
C ARG A 73 -11.55 -6.20 0.00
N THR A 74 -10.97 -6.96 -0.94
CA THR A 74 -10.88 -6.58 -2.37
C THR A 74 -12.03 -7.14 -3.21
N GLY A 75 -12.98 -7.87 -2.60
CA GLY A 75 -14.10 -8.50 -3.28
C GLY A 75 -13.64 -9.63 -4.21
N SER A 76 -14.02 -9.58 -5.48
CA SER A 76 -13.57 -10.54 -6.50
C SER A 76 -12.17 -10.23 -7.06
N ASN A 77 -11.62 -9.04 -6.80
CA ASN A 77 -10.34 -8.62 -7.37
C ASN A 77 -9.16 -9.25 -6.62
N PRO A 78 -8.08 -9.67 -7.29
CA PRO A 78 -6.88 -10.18 -6.62
C PRO A 78 -6.16 -9.06 -5.85
N LEU A 79 -5.39 -9.42 -4.82
CA LEU A 79 -4.43 -8.49 -4.22
C LEU A 79 -3.32 -8.20 -5.22
N ARG A 80 -2.90 -6.94 -5.37
CA ARG A 80 -1.82 -6.56 -6.29
C ARG A 80 -0.48 -6.48 -5.57
N LEU A 81 0.52 -7.21 -6.09
CA LEU A 81 1.90 -7.14 -5.63
C LEU A 81 2.83 -6.75 -6.79
N ARG A 82 3.79 -5.86 -6.55
CA ARG A 82 4.88 -5.56 -7.46
C ARG A 82 6.19 -6.06 -6.88
N ILE A 83 6.98 -6.80 -7.66
CA ILE A 83 8.31 -7.27 -7.24
C ILE A 83 9.33 -6.57 -8.12
N GLY A 84 10.22 -5.77 -7.54
CA GLY A 84 11.14 -4.95 -8.31
C GLY A 84 12.12 -4.15 -7.47
N GLY A 85 12.16 -2.85 -7.74
CA GLY A 85 13.08 -1.87 -7.15
C GLY A 85 14.37 -1.76 -7.95
N ASN A 86 15.32 -0.99 -7.42
CA ASN A 86 16.63 -0.83 -8.05
C ASN A 86 17.36 -2.16 -8.16
N SER A 87 17.23 -3.03 -7.16
CA SER A 87 17.87 -4.34 -7.14
C SER A 87 17.43 -5.23 -8.29
N ALA A 88 16.15 -5.23 -8.64
CA ALA A 88 15.66 -6.05 -9.75
C ALA A 88 16.23 -5.61 -11.10
N ASP A 89 16.70 -4.36 -11.20
CA ASP A 89 17.25 -3.80 -12.43
C ASP A 89 18.76 -4.04 -12.59
N SER A 90 19.44 -4.43 -11.50
CA SER A 90 20.86 -4.84 -11.48
C SER A 90 21.09 -6.35 -11.34
N SER A 91 20.04 -7.11 -11.01
CA SER A 91 20.18 -8.50 -10.58
C SER A 91 20.11 -9.47 -11.77
N PRO A 92 21.09 -10.37 -11.95
CA PRO A 92 21.01 -11.43 -12.94
C PRO A 92 20.05 -12.55 -12.52
N TYR A 93 19.30 -13.06 -13.50
CA TYR A 93 18.49 -14.27 -13.35
C TYR A 93 19.29 -15.53 -13.72
N ILE A 94 19.32 -16.50 -12.81
CA ILE A 94 20.06 -17.77 -12.94
C ILE A 94 19.07 -18.93 -13.07
N ASP A 95 18.68 -19.25 -14.31
CA ASP A 95 17.64 -20.26 -14.63
C ASP A 95 18.00 -21.70 -14.21
N THR A 96 19.29 -22.04 -14.11
CA THR A 96 19.74 -23.36 -13.68
C THR A 96 19.77 -23.58 -12.16
N ALA A 97 19.61 -22.52 -11.36
CA ALA A 97 19.68 -22.59 -9.90
C ALA A 97 18.28 -22.83 -9.29
N SER A 98 18.23 -23.31 -8.05
CA SER A 98 16.97 -23.51 -7.32
C SER A 98 17.05 -23.17 -5.83
N SER A 99 18.24 -22.88 -5.31
CA SER A 99 18.46 -22.53 -3.91
C SER A 99 19.80 -21.79 -3.73
N PRO A 100 19.88 -20.79 -2.83
CA PRO A 100 18.73 -20.12 -2.20
C PRO A 100 17.89 -19.37 -3.25
N MET A 101 16.63 -19.04 -2.96
CA MET A 101 15.75 -18.33 -3.92
C MET A 101 16.35 -17.01 -4.41
N VAL A 102 16.97 -16.26 -3.49
CA VAL A 102 17.65 -14.99 -3.72
C VAL A 102 18.96 -15.02 -2.93
N GLN A 103 20.07 -14.64 -3.57
CA GLN A 103 21.38 -14.54 -2.94
C GLN A 103 21.99 -13.16 -3.19
N LEU A 104 22.27 -12.40 -2.12
CA LEU A 104 23.03 -11.15 -2.20
C LEU A 104 24.39 -11.38 -2.85
N GLN A 105 24.72 -10.57 -3.84
CA GLN A 105 26.05 -10.58 -4.43
C GLN A 105 27.06 -9.94 -3.46
N PRO A 106 28.28 -10.48 -3.33
CA PRO A 106 29.32 -9.88 -2.52
C PRO A 106 29.85 -8.60 -3.17
N GLY A 107 29.97 -7.52 -2.40
CA GLY A 107 30.57 -6.27 -2.85
C GLY A 107 30.11 -5.04 -2.06
N ASP A 108 30.80 -3.93 -2.28
CA ASP A 108 30.45 -2.63 -1.71
C ASP A 108 29.41 -1.93 -2.61
N PHE A 109 28.18 -2.45 -2.58
CA PHE A 109 27.06 -1.91 -3.36
C PHE A 109 26.34 -0.78 -2.62
N ASN A 110 25.65 0.08 -3.38
CA ASN A 110 24.82 1.14 -2.82
C ASN A 110 23.68 0.55 -1.98
N ALA A 111 23.46 1.02 -0.75
CA ALA A 111 22.44 0.48 0.14
C ALA A 111 20.99 0.50 -0.42
N ASN A 112 20.72 1.31 -1.45
CA ASN A 112 19.44 1.38 -2.15
C ASN A 112 19.41 0.59 -3.46
N ASP A 113 20.47 -0.15 -3.79
CA ASP A 113 20.62 -0.98 -4.99
C ASP A 113 21.56 -2.15 -4.65
N GLN A 114 21.00 -3.20 -4.03
CA GLN A 114 21.73 -4.38 -3.59
C GLN A 114 21.50 -5.54 -4.59
N PRO A 115 22.39 -5.77 -5.56
CA PRO A 115 22.19 -6.80 -6.58
C PRO A 115 22.16 -8.21 -5.98
N VAL A 116 21.36 -9.08 -6.59
CA VAL A 116 21.20 -10.48 -6.19
C VAL A 116 21.28 -11.43 -7.38
N ASP A 117 21.72 -12.65 -7.12
CA ASP A 117 21.42 -13.78 -8.00
C ASP A 117 20.07 -14.35 -7.57
N TYR A 118 19.11 -14.44 -8.50
CA TYR A 118 17.78 -15.01 -8.22
C TYR A 118 17.39 -16.01 -9.31
N ASN A 119 16.48 -16.93 -8.99
CA ASN A 119 16.25 -18.14 -9.80
C ASN A 119 14.77 -18.59 -9.78
N PRO A 120 14.36 -19.61 -10.56
CA PRO A 120 12.97 -20.05 -10.67
C PRO A 120 12.23 -20.36 -9.35
N MET A 121 12.93 -20.60 -8.24
CA MET A 121 12.29 -20.79 -6.93
C MET A 121 11.41 -19.61 -6.54
N ILE A 122 11.77 -18.38 -6.93
CA ILE A 122 10.98 -17.19 -6.63
C ILE A 122 9.58 -17.27 -7.22
N TRP A 123 9.43 -17.74 -8.45
CA TRP A 123 8.12 -17.88 -9.09
C TRP A 123 7.29 -18.98 -8.45
N SER A 124 7.95 -20.05 -7.98
CA SER A 124 7.31 -21.13 -7.23
C SER A 124 6.78 -20.62 -5.88
N VAL A 125 7.56 -19.82 -5.16
CA VAL A 125 7.16 -19.17 -3.90
C VAL A 125 5.99 -18.22 -4.15
N LEU A 126 6.08 -17.32 -5.14
CA LEU A 126 5.00 -16.37 -5.45
C LEU A 126 3.70 -17.08 -5.89
N SER A 127 3.79 -18.15 -6.67
CA SER A 127 2.64 -18.97 -7.06
C SER A 127 1.98 -19.63 -5.84
N GLU A 128 2.78 -20.19 -4.94
CA GLU A 128 2.27 -20.82 -3.71
C GLU A 128 1.65 -19.79 -2.75
N VAL A 129 2.27 -18.62 -2.61
CA VAL A 129 1.72 -17.50 -1.83
C VAL A 129 0.37 -17.04 -2.40
N SER A 130 0.24 -16.92 -3.73
CA SER A 130 -1.03 -16.57 -4.37
C SER A 130 -2.13 -17.58 -4.06
N LYS A 131 -1.82 -18.88 -4.10
CA LYS A 131 -2.77 -19.95 -3.71
C LYS A 131 -3.20 -19.83 -2.26
N GLN A 132 -2.26 -19.60 -1.34
CA GLN A 132 -2.56 -19.49 0.09
C GLN A 132 -3.35 -18.22 0.44
N VAL A 133 -3.10 -17.11 -0.25
CA VAL A 133 -3.85 -15.84 -0.09
C VAL A 133 -5.20 -15.87 -0.80
N ASN A 134 -5.42 -16.83 -1.70
CA ASN A 134 -6.60 -16.94 -2.57
C ASN A 134 -6.68 -15.79 -3.60
N GLY A 135 -5.57 -15.58 -4.30
CA GLY A 135 -5.48 -14.75 -5.50
C GLY A 135 -4.63 -13.51 -5.31
N ILE A 136 -3.47 -13.51 -5.95
CA ILE A 136 -2.60 -12.35 -6.11
C ILE A 136 -2.38 -12.11 -7.61
N SER A 137 -2.23 -10.85 -7.98
CA SER A 137 -1.84 -10.40 -9.30
C SER A 137 -0.50 -9.67 -9.20
N TYR A 138 0.47 -10.14 -9.97
CA TYR A 138 1.88 -9.76 -9.86
C TYR A 138 2.33 -8.86 -11.00
N ALA A 139 2.91 -7.72 -10.67
CA ALA A 139 3.67 -6.89 -11.59
C ALA A 139 5.17 -7.14 -11.34
N ILE A 140 5.88 -7.72 -12.31
CA ILE A 140 7.27 -8.18 -12.10
C ILE A 140 8.24 -7.30 -12.88
N ASN A 141 9.26 -6.77 -12.21
CA ASN A 141 10.30 -6.01 -12.89
C ASN A 141 11.19 -6.94 -13.73
N ILE A 142 11.44 -6.55 -14.98
CA ILE A 142 12.42 -7.15 -15.88
C ILE A 142 13.59 -6.18 -15.98
N PRO A 143 14.83 -6.62 -15.74
CA PRO A 143 15.97 -5.72 -15.77
C PRO A 143 16.16 -5.13 -17.16
N LEU A 144 16.38 -3.82 -17.20
CA LEU A 144 16.94 -3.09 -18.33
C LEU A 144 18.28 -2.44 -17.93
N GLY A 145 18.57 -2.28 -16.64
CA GLY A 145 19.89 -1.87 -16.15
C GLY A 145 21.01 -2.83 -16.58
N ILE A 146 20.68 -4.13 -16.68
CA ILE A 146 21.48 -5.17 -17.36
C ILE A 146 20.70 -5.76 -18.55
N GLN A 147 21.32 -6.65 -19.33
CA GLN A 147 20.66 -7.29 -20.47
C GLN A 147 19.50 -8.20 -20.00
N PRO A 148 18.27 -8.02 -20.51
CA PRO A 148 17.15 -8.90 -20.22
C PRO A 148 17.43 -10.36 -20.62
N ASN A 149 16.90 -11.30 -19.85
CA ASN A 149 17.03 -12.73 -20.09
C ASN A 149 15.68 -13.30 -20.61
N ALA A 150 15.68 -14.04 -21.73
CA ALA A 150 14.48 -14.69 -22.25
C ALA A 150 13.95 -15.81 -21.35
N SER A 151 14.84 -16.56 -20.67
CA SER A 151 14.45 -17.60 -19.70
C SER A 151 13.65 -16.98 -18.56
N LEU A 152 14.03 -15.79 -18.07
CA LEU A 152 13.32 -15.07 -17.02
C LEU A 152 11.84 -14.85 -17.38
N SER A 153 11.57 -14.23 -18.52
CA SER A 153 10.18 -13.97 -18.94
C SER A 153 9.40 -15.24 -19.24
N ASN A 154 10.06 -16.27 -19.77
CA ASN A 154 9.43 -17.56 -20.03
C ASN A 154 9.02 -18.25 -18.73
N ASP A 155 9.90 -18.27 -17.73
CA ASP A 155 9.65 -18.91 -16.44
C ASP A 155 8.59 -18.17 -15.62
N ILE A 156 8.59 -16.83 -15.67
CA ILE A 156 7.52 -16.00 -15.06
C ILE A 156 6.17 -16.37 -15.67
N ARG A 157 6.03 -16.30 -17.00
CA ARG A 157 4.76 -16.60 -17.70
C ARG A 157 4.33 -18.05 -17.47
N ALA A 158 5.27 -19.01 -17.50
CA ALA A 158 4.97 -20.42 -17.32
C ALA A 158 4.51 -20.76 -15.89
N THR A 159 5.09 -20.10 -14.88
CA THR A 159 4.85 -20.43 -13.47
C THR A 159 3.73 -19.61 -12.84
N LEU A 160 3.69 -18.30 -13.11
CA LEU A 160 2.65 -17.41 -12.56
C LEU A 160 1.36 -17.48 -13.38
N GLY A 161 1.44 -17.70 -14.70
CA GLY A 161 0.27 -17.84 -15.56
C GLY A 161 -0.72 -16.67 -15.40
N SER A 162 -1.95 -16.98 -14.98
CA SER A 162 -2.99 -15.97 -14.73
C SER A 162 -2.71 -15.01 -13.58
N ASP A 163 -1.77 -15.35 -12.70
CA ASP A 163 -1.38 -14.48 -11.59
C ASP A 163 -0.38 -13.40 -12.05
N LEU A 164 0.19 -13.51 -13.26
CA LEU A 164 1.00 -12.43 -13.85
C LEU A 164 0.08 -11.32 -14.39
N ASP A 165 0.21 -10.11 -13.85
CA ASP A 165 -0.44 -8.91 -14.38
C ASP A 165 0.37 -8.29 -15.52
N SER A 166 1.65 -8.02 -15.24
CA SER A 166 2.53 -7.35 -16.18
C SER A 166 4.01 -7.55 -15.85
N MET A 167 4.85 -7.33 -16.85
CA MET A 167 6.30 -7.23 -16.75
C MET A 167 6.72 -5.78 -16.96
N LEU A 168 7.31 -5.14 -15.93
CA LEU A 168 7.80 -3.76 -16.01
C LEU A 168 9.25 -3.75 -16.51
N LEU A 169 9.53 -3.15 -17.65
CA LEU A 169 10.87 -3.16 -18.23
C LEU A 169 11.68 -1.95 -17.74
N GLY A 170 12.66 -2.25 -16.89
CA GLY A 170 13.50 -1.25 -16.24
C GLY A 170 12.90 -0.69 -14.96
N ASN A 171 13.74 -0.06 -14.15
CA ASN A 171 13.35 0.71 -12.97
C ASN A 171 13.97 2.10 -13.04
N GLU A 172 13.15 3.16 -13.10
CA GLU A 172 13.61 4.56 -13.14
C GLU A 172 14.70 4.82 -14.20
N PRO A 173 14.46 4.48 -15.49
CA PRO A 173 15.45 4.64 -16.56
C PRO A 173 15.94 6.08 -16.74
N ASP A 174 15.14 7.06 -16.32
CA ASP A 174 15.46 8.47 -16.30
C ASP A 174 16.55 8.85 -15.27
N LEU A 175 16.96 7.91 -14.41
CA LEU A 175 18.07 8.03 -13.46
C LEU A 175 19.33 7.25 -13.88
N TYR A 176 19.31 6.48 -14.98
CA TYR A 176 20.40 5.56 -15.33
C TYR A 176 21.79 6.18 -15.47
N SER A 177 21.89 7.38 -16.04
CA SER A 177 23.19 8.09 -16.11
C SER A 177 23.69 8.50 -14.72
N GLY A 178 22.79 9.01 -13.87
CA GLY A 178 23.13 9.42 -12.50
C GLY A 178 23.47 8.24 -11.59
N HIS A 179 22.86 7.08 -11.84
CA HIS A 179 23.09 5.84 -11.09
C HIS A 179 24.16 4.94 -11.71
N ALA A 180 24.93 5.45 -12.69
CA ALA A 180 26.01 4.72 -13.36
C ALA A 180 25.60 3.38 -14.00
N LYS A 181 24.31 3.18 -14.34
CA LYS A 181 23.81 2.02 -15.11
C LYS A 181 24.24 2.10 -16.57
N ARG A 182 24.55 3.30 -17.04
CA ARG A 182 25.18 3.57 -18.36
C ARG A 182 26.45 4.38 -18.16
N PRO A 183 27.53 3.79 -17.61
CA PRO A 183 28.70 4.55 -17.15
C PRO A 183 29.42 5.31 -18.29
N ASN A 184 29.26 4.84 -19.52
CA ASN A 184 29.84 5.47 -20.72
C ASN A 184 28.91 6.51 -21.38
N LEU A 185 27.73 6.76 -20.81
CA LEU A 185 26.74 7.67 -21.37
C LEU A 185 26.32 8.71 -20.32
N LYS A 186 26.85 9.92 -20.48
CA LYS A 186 26.58 11.04 -19.57
C LYS A 186 25.12 11.52 -19.60
N ASN A 187 24.43 11.28 -20.71
CA ASN A 187 23.03 11.64 -20.88
C ASN A 187 22.27 10.50 -21.59
N TYR A 188 21.66 9.63 -20.79
CA TYR A 188 20.76 8.60 -21.28
C TYR A 188 19.39 9.22 -21.59
N THR A 189 19.02 9.18 -22.87
CA THR A 189 17.84 9.88 -23.41
C THR A 189 16.66 8.93 -23.59
N VAL A 190 15.48 9.51 -23.83
CA VAL A 190 14.26 8.77 -24.18
C VAL A 190 14.46 7.91 -25.43
N ASP A 191 15.20 8.40 -26.45
CA ASP A 191 15.51 7.61 -27.64
C ASP A 191 16.39 6.40 -27.31
N ASN A 192 17.40 6.56 -26.44
CA ASN A 192 18.22 5.43 -25.98
C ASN A 192 17.37 4.38 -25.28
N TYR A 193 16.43 4.82 -24.45
CA TYR A 193 15.47 3.93 -23.83
C TYR A 193 14.56 3.25 -24.83
N PHE A 194 14.06 3.94 -25.85
CA PHE A 194 13.22 3.30 -26.87
C PHE A 194 13.97 2.19 -27.60
N ASP A 195 15.26 2.37 -27.89
CA ASP A 195 16.08 1.36 -28.54
C ASP A 195 16.32 0.14 -27.64
N GLU A 196 16.68 0.37 -26.38
CA GLU A 196 16.89 -0.71 -25.40
C GLU A 196 15.58 -1.43 -25.06
N TYR A 197 14.47 -0.72 -24.93
CA TYR A 197 13.14 -1.28 -24.71
C TYR A 197 12.68 -2.11 -25.92
N THR A 198 12.97 -1.67 -27.14
CA THR A 198 12.71 -2.46 -28.37
C THR A 198 13.51 -3.75 -28.36
N ALA A 199 14.80 -3.70 -28.04
CA ALA A 199 15.65 -4.87 -27.95
C ALA A 199 15.19 -5.82 -26.85
N ALA A 200 14.79 -5.29 -25.69
CA ALA A 200 14.26 -6.05 -24.57
C ALA A 200 12.99 -6.80 -24.96
N ILE A 201 12.00 -6.13 -25.56
CA ILE A 201 10.77 -6.76 -26.06
C ILE A 201 11.08 -7.86 -27.08
N SER A 202 12.06 -7.64 -27.96
CA SER A 202 12.49 -8.68 -28.92
C SER A 202 13.07 -9.92 -28.25
N THR A 203 13.68 -9.78 -27.07
CA THR A 203 14.24 -10.88 -26.29
C THR A 203 13.17 -11.59 -25.45
N ILE A 204 12.32 -10.84 -24.76
CA ILE A 204 11.38 -11.39 -23.77
C ILE A 204 10.00 -11.71 -24.34
N GLY A 205 9.68 -11.22 -25.54
CA GLY A 205 8.37 -11.36 -26.18
C GLY A 205 7.34 -10.34 -25.67
N PRO A 206 6.42 -9.87 -26.53
CA PRO A 206 5.55 -8.72 -26.22
C PRO A 206 4.23 -9.05 -25.50
N ASN A 207 3.84 -10.33 -25.46
CA ASN A 207 2.49 -10.74 -25.08
C ASN A 207 2.51 -12.01 -24.22
N ASP A 208 1.43 -12.22 -23.48
CA ASP A 208 1.15 -13.45 -22.76
C ASP A 208 0.78 -14.62 -23.71
N ALA A 209 0.51 -15.79 -23.12
CA ALA A 209 0.13 -17.00 -23.87
C ALA A 209 -1.22 -16.89 -24.61
N ALA A 210 -2.08 -15.95 -24.21
CA ALA A 210 -3.36 -15.66 -24.87
C ALA A 210 -3.23 -14.56 -25.94
N GLY A 211 -2.03 -13.99 -26.13
CA GLY A 211 -1.75 -12.94 -27.08
C GLY A 211 -2.14 -11.54 -26.59
N HIS A 212 -2.40 -11.37 -25.29
CA HIS A 212 -2.66 -10.08 -24.70
C HIS A 212 -1.35 -9.36 -24.33
N PRO A 213 -1.29 -8.02 -24.50
CA PRO A 213 -0.16 -7.23 -24.02
C PRO A 213 0.05 -7.41 -22.52
N ASP A 214 1.28 -7.68 -22.10
CA ASP A 214 1.66 -7.85 -20.69
C ASP A 214 2.88 -7.00 -20.29
N ILE A 215 3.31 -6.05 -21.14
CA ILE A 215 4.48 -5.21 -20.90
C ILE A 215 4.07 -3.85 -20.31
N ALA A 216 4.85 -3.36 -19.36
CA ALA A 216 4.68 -2.06 -18.72
C ALA A 216 5.99 -1.24 -18.76
N GLY A 217 5.86 0.08 -18.83
CA GLY A 217 6.97 1.03 -18.81
C GLY A 217 6.47 2.47 -19.01
N PRO A 218 7.29 3.52 -18.83
CA PRO A 218 8.73 3.44 -18.63
C PRO A 218 9.20 3.32 -17.18
N SER A 219 8.28 3.40 -16.22
CA SER A 219 8.59 3.55 -14.80
C SER A 219 9.38 4.84 -14.52
N VAL A 220 8.97 5.95 -15.16
CA VAL A 220 9.62 7.27 -14.98
C VAL A 220 9.48 7.69 -13.52
N CYS A 221 10.60 8.06 -12.90
CA CYS A 221 10.62 8.61 -11.54
C CYS A 221 10.36 10.12 -11.53
N CYS A 222 11.22 10.85 -12.24
CA CYS A 222 11.63 12.17 -11.76
C CYS A 222 12.16 13.12 -12.84
N ASN A 223 13.11 12.67 -13.67
CA ASN A 223 13.86 13.53 -14.59
C ASN A 223 13.23 13.67 -15.97
N TRP A 224 12.47 12.67 -16.41
CA TRP A 224 11.77 12.75 -17.70
C TRP A 224 10.36 13.30 -17.53
N ASP A 225 9.95 14.11 -18.51
CA ASP A 225 8.58 14.58 -18.64
C ASP A 225 7.75 13.53 -19.41
N LEU A 226 6.66 13.07 -18.81
CA LEU A 226 5.84 12.01 -19.39
C LEU A 226 5.23 12.45 -20.73
N LEU A 227 4.79 13.71 -20.84
CA LEU A 227 4.21 14.21 -22.09
C LEU A 227 5.21 14.09 -23.24
N SER A 228 6.45 14.49 -23.01
CA SER A 228 7.55 14.40 -23.96
C SER A 228 7.82 12.95 -24.38
N VAL A 229 7.82 12.01 -23.44
CA VAL A 229 7.98 10.56 -23.74
C VAL A 229 6.84 10.07 -24.64
N LEU A 230 5.59 10.38 -24.29
CA LEU A 230 4.42 9.91 -25.05
C LEU A 230 4.36 10.54 -26.45
N GLN A 231 4.68 11.84 -26.58
CA GLN A 231 4.66 12.56 -27.86
C GLN A 231 5.84 12.20 -28.79
N GLN A 232 6.95 11.70 -28.25
CA GLN A 232 8.04 11.11 -29.06
C GLN A 232 7.66 9.77 -29.70
N GLY A 233 6.43 9.28 -29.48
CA GLY A 233 5.87 8.14 -30.17
C GLY A 233 5.89 6.85 -29.36
N TYR A 234 6.10 6.90 -28.04
CA TYR A 234 6.11 5.72 -27.17
C TYR A 234 4.84 4.86 -27.35
N LEU A 235 3.67 5.50 -27.29
CA LEU A 235 2.38 4.81 -27.43
C LEU A 235 2.21 4.16 -28.81
N THR A 236 2.70 4.81 -29.87
CA THR A 236 2.60 4.29 -31.24
C THR A 236 3.60 3.16 -31.47
N LYS A 237 4.84 3.31 -30.98
CA LYS A 237 5.92 2.34 -31.18
C LYS A 237 5.64 1.02 -30.45
N PHE A 238 4.99 1.09 -29.29
CA PHE A 238 4.75 -0.07 -28.43
C PHE A 238 3.25 -0.38 -28.21
N SER A 239 2.37 0.08 -29.10
CA SER A 239 0.91 -0.05 -28.97
C SER A 239 0.42 -1.49 -28.82
N THR A 240 1.16 -2.47 -29.36
CA THR A 240 0.82 -3.89 -29.31
C THR A 240 1.44 -4.63 -28.14
N SER A 241 2.22 -3.96 -27.30
CA SER A 241 2.94 -4.57 -26.17
C SER A 241 2.56 -3.94 -24.84
N LEU A 242 2.23 -2.64 -24.84
CA LEU A 242 1.92 -1.91 -23.61
C LEU A 242 0.54 -2.26 -23.05
N LYS A 243 0.55 -2.85 -21.85
CA LYS A 243 -0.60 -2.92 -20.95
C LYS A 243 -0.70 -1.69 -20.06
N TYR A 244 0.44 -1.21 -19.56
CA TYR A 244 0.51 -0.06 -18.66
C TYR A 244 1.54 0.99 -19.09
N ILE A 245 1.20 2.26 -18.89
CA ILE A 245 2.16 3.33 -18.68
C ILE A 245 2.47 3.41 -17.19
N SER A 246 3.74 3.31 -16.80
CA SER A 246 4.18 3.34 -15.40
C SER A 246 4.98 4.57 -15.03
N LEU A 247 4.73 5.07 -13.83
CA LEU A 247 5.43 6.14 -13.13
C LEU A 247 5.84 5.68 -11.72
N GLN A 248 6.84 6.32 -11.13
CA GLN A 248 7.20 6.19 -9.72
C GLN A 248 7.33 7.61 -9.17
N HIS A 249 6.88 7.86 -7.94
CA HIS A 249 7.05 9.22 -7.39
C HIS A 249 6.92 9.28 -5.87
N TYR A 250 8.02 9.68 -5.23
CA TYR A 250 8.10 10.04 -3.83
C TYR A 250 8.11 11.57 -3.70
N PRO A 251 7.49 12.17 -2.68
CA PRO A 251 7.50 13.63 -2.52
C PRO A 251 8.91 14.16 -2.22
N GLN A 252 9.77 13.35 -1.60
CA GLN A 252 11.13 13.72 -1.24
C GLN A 252 12.01 12.47 -1.10
N ASN A 253 13.29 12.67 -0.77
CA ASN A 253 14.25 11.62 -0.50
C ASN A 253 14.97 11.84 0.84
N ASN A 254 15.53 10.77 1.40
CA ASN A 254 16.43 10.81 2.56
C ASN A 254 17.81 10.19 2.23
N CYS A 255 18.19 10.17 0.96
CA CYS A 255 19.37 9.43 0.48
C CYS A 255 20.71 9.98 1.01
N PHE A 256 20.71 11.22 1.49
CA PHE A 256 21.91 11.93 1.96
C PHE A 256 21.81 12.33 3.44
N GLY A 257 20.94 11.68 4.21
CA GLY A 257 20.76 11.95 5.64
C GLY A 257 20.07 13.28 5.97
N SER A 258 19.38 13.87 4.99
CA SER A 258 18.59 15.09 5.15
C SER A 258 17.30 14.99 4.34
N PHE A 259 16.23 15.58 4.85
CA PHE A 259 14.92 15.63 4.21
C PHE A 259 14.32 17.04 4.31
N GLN A 260 13.60 17.45 3.27
CA GLN A 260 13.08 18.81 3.10
C GLN A 260 11.74 19.01 3.83
N PHE A 261 10.80 18.09 3.58
CA PHE A 261 9.44 18.19 4.08
C PHE A 261 9.32 17.56 5.46
N GLN A 262 8.64 18.28 6.36
CA GLN A 262 8.35 17.86 7.73
C GLN A 262 6.91 17.34 7.83
N MET A 263 6.52 16.79 8.99
CA MET A 263 5.17 16.25 9.25
C MET A 263 4.01 17.11 8.70
N PRO A 264 4.00 18.46 8.84
CA PRO A 264 2.90 19.27 8.29
C PRO A 264 2.65 19.07 6.80
N TYR A 265 3.70 18.82 6.00
CA TYR A 265 3.54 18.56 4.56
C TYR A 265 2.59 17.39 4.28
N TYR A 266 2.67 16.34 5.11
CA TYR A 266 1.91 15.10 4.97
C TYR A 266 0.47 15.22 5.51
N LEU A 267 0.18 16.21 6.35
CA LEU A 267 -1.16 16.51 6.86
C LEU A 267 -1.88 17.59 6.05
N GLN A 268 -1.27 18.04 4.95
CA GLN A 268 -1.74 19.13 4.12
C GLN A 268 -2.25 18.59 2.78
N HIS A 269 -3.56 18.43 2.66
CA HIS A 269 -4.20 17.87 1.48
C HIS A 269 -3.80 18.59 0.17
N SER A 270 -3.70 19.92 0.16
CA SER A 270 -3.20 20.68 -1.01
C SER A 270 -1.83 20.25 -1.55
N ASN A 271 -0.92 19.76 -0.69
CA ASN A 271 0.35 19.19 -1.14
C ASN A 271 0.14 17.85 -1.83
N VAL A 272 -0.79 17.02 -1.33
CA VAL A 272 -1.17 15.74 -1.93
C VAL A 272 -1.81 15.95 -3.31
N VAL A 273 -2.67 16.97 -3.46
CA VAL A 273 -3.23 17.38 -4.76
C VAL A 273 -2.13 17.67 -5.77
N THR A 274 -1.13 18.45 -5.36
CA THR A 274 -0.01 18.81 -6.24
C THR A 274 0.87 17.59 -6.55
N LEU A 275 1.14 16.76 -5.54
CA LEU A 275 1.98 15.58 -5.65
C LEU A 275 1.40 14.56 -6.64
N ALA A 276 0.11 14.24 -6.55
CA ALA A 276 -0.54 13.31 -7.49
C ALA A 276 -0.55 13.85 -8.94
N ALA A 277 -0.61 15.16 -9.10
CA ALA A 277 -0.66 15.83 -10.40
C ALA A 277 0.72 16.18 -10.99
N TRP A 278 1.83 15.68 -10.45
CA TRP A 278 3.18 16.11 -10.86
C TRP A 278 3.48 15.89 -12.36
N GLN A 279 2.87 14.88 -13.02
CA GLN A 279 2.94 14.62 -14.47
C GLN A 279 1.63 14.92 -15.22
N LYS A 280 0.80 15.84 -14.70
CA LYS A 280 -0.55 16.13 -15.22
C LYS A 280 -0.62 16.29 -16.75
N PRO A 281 0.29 17.02 -17.44
CA PRO A 281 0.20 17.16 -18.90
C PRO A 281 0.33 15.81 -19.64
N GLY A 282 1.23 14.94 -19.20
CA GLY A 282 1.40 13.60 -19.77
C GLY A 282 0.25 12.67 -19.44
N ILE A 283 -0.27 12.74 -18.21
CA ILE A 283 -1.47 12.00 -17.78
C ILE A 283 -2.68 12.41 -18.63
N ASP A 284 -2.92 13.71 -18.81
CA ASP A 284 -4.04 14.21 -19.63
C ASP A 284 -3.91 13.79 -21.09
N TYR A 285 -2.69 13.83 -21.64
CA TYR A 285 -2.43 13.36 -22.98
C TYR A 285 -2.72 11.86 -23.14
N LEU A 286 -2.30 11.03 -22.18
CA LEU A 286 -2.65 9.61 -22.13
C LEU A 286 -4.16 9.46 -22.07
N LEU A 287 -4.84 10.09 -21.12
CA LEU A 287 -6.29 9.98 -20.93
C LEU A 287 -7.13 10.51 -22.11
N SER A 288 -6.56 11.35 -22.97
CA SER A 288 -7.19 11.78 -24.22
C SER A 288 -7.18 10.71 -25.33
N GLN A 289 -6.34 9.67 -25.20
CA GLN A 289 -6.31 8.56 -26.15
C GLN A 289 -7.56 7.67 -26.02
N PRO A 290 -8.01 7.01 -27.11
CA PRO A 290 -9.19 6.16 -27.08
C PRO A 290 -9.13 5.07 -26.01
N ALA A 291 -10.11 5.04 -25.10
CA ALA A 291 -10.12 4.13 -23.95
C ALA A 291 -10.04 2.64 -24.34
N ALA A 292 -10.52 2.26 -25.53
CA ALA A 292 -10.51 0.87 -26.01
C ALA A 292 -9.10 0.36 -26.39
N THR A 293 -8.13 1.24 -26.64
CA THR A 293 -6.79 0.87 -27.11
C THR A 293 -5.67 1.51 -26.29
N ARG A 294 -6.02 2.27 -25.26
CA ARG A 294 -5.08 2.99 -24.42
C ARG A 294 -4.55 2.09 -23.29
N PRO A 295 -3.23 2.06 -23.04
CA PRO A 295 -2.69 1.43 -21.83
C PRO A 295 -3.19 2.09 -20.55
N LEU A 296 -3.36 1.31 -19.49
CA LEU A 296 -3.76 1.84 -18.17
C LEU A 296 -2.59 2.58 -17.52
N LEU A 297 -2.87 3.50 -16.59
CA LEU A 297 -1.85 4.28 -15.88
C LEU A 297 -1.56 3.66 -14.51
N MET A 298 -0.29 3.41 -14.22
CA MET A 298 0.19 2.78 -13.00
C MET A 298 1.21 3.67 -12.27
N ASN A 299 1.05 3.86 -10.96
CA ASN A 299 2.16 4.26 -10.11
C ASN A 299 2.82 3.00 -9.54
N SER A 300 3.91 2.55 -10.15
CA SER A 300 4.55 1.26 -9.81
C SER A 300 5.33 1.29 -8.49
N GLU A 301 5.62 2.48 -7.95
CA GLU A 301 6.34 2.62 -6.70
C GLU A 301 6.18 4.01 -6.10
N PHE A 302 5.69 4.06 -4.85
CA PHE A 302 5.76 5.26 -4.02
C PHE A 302 5.85 4.90 -2.54
N ASN A 303 6.34 5.85 -1.75
CA ASN A 303 6.12 5.93 -0.31
C ASN A 303 6.46 7.35 0.17
N SER A 304 6.50 7.55 1.48
CA SER A 304 6.71 8.83 2.16
C SER A 304 7.99 9.57 1.75
N ALA A 305 9.13 8.88 1.60
CA ALA A 305 10.35 9.42 1.04
C ALA A 305 11.21 8.28 0.49
N SER A 306 11.91 8.48 -0.63
CA SER A 306 12.82 7.45 -1.15
C SER A 306 14.04 7.27 -0.23
N CYS A 307 14.80 6.20 -0.45
CA CYS A 307 15.92 5.79 0.40
C CYS A 307 15.51 5.46 1.85
N GLY A 308 14.41 4.73 2.01
CA GLY A 308 14.02 4.14 3.29
C GLY A 308 13.12 4.99 4.17
N GLY A 309 12.66 6.14 3.68
CA GLY A 309 11.72 7.01 4.39
C GLY A 309 12.41 8.01 5.32
N VAL A 310 11.60 8.63 6.16
CA VAL A 310 11.96 9.69 7.12
C VAL A 310 11.49 9.28 8.52
N PRO A 311 11.98 9.91 9.60
CA PRO A 311 11.70 9.43 10.97
C PRO A 311 10.21 9.29 11.34
N PHE A 312 9.33 10.04 10.68
CA PHE A 312 7.88 9.99 10.90
C PHE A 312 7.11 9.18 9.84
N SER A 313 7.78 8.53 8.90
CA SER A 313 7.17 7.56 7.99
C SER A 313 6.30 6.47 8.66
N PRO A 314 6.67 5.91 9.84
CA PRO A 314 5.85 4.90 10.49
C PRO A 314 4.67 5.47 11.28
N SER A 315 4.50 6.80 11.32
CA SER A 315 3.42 7.45 12.07
C SER A 315 2.06 7.29 11.41
N PHE A 316 1.00 7.48 12.18
CA PHE A 316 -0.38 7.48 11.73
C PHE A 316 -0.63 8.53 10.65
N ALA A 317 -0.07 9.74 10.83
CA ALA A 317 -0.16 10.84 9.88
C ALA A 317 0.38 10.46 8.50
N VAL A 318 1.58 9.89 8.45
CA VAL A 318 2.27 9.62 7.18
C VAL A 318 1.92 8.24 6.65
N GLY A 319 2.15 7.20 7.46
CA GLY A 319 1.94 5.83 7.05
C GLY A 319 0.48 5.55 6.70
N SER A 320 -0.48 6.10 7.46
CA SER A 320 -1.90 5.85 7.21
C SER A 320 -2.60 7.00 6.48
N LEU A 321 -2.78 8.17 7.12
CA LEU A 321 -3.62 9.23 6.56
C LEU A 321 -3.10 9.74 5.21
N TRP A 322 -1.83 10.15 5.14
CA TRP A 322 -1.23 10.64 3.90
C TRP A 322 -1.20 9.58 2.80
N SER A 323 -0.85 8.33 3.12
CA SER A 323 -0.82 7.25 2.11
C SER A 323 -2.20 7.02 1.47
N ILE A 324 -3.27 7.08 2.27
CA ILE A 324 -4.65 6.95 1.78
C ILE A 324 -5.03 8.18 0.95
N ASP A 325 -4.74 9.39 1.44
CA ASP A 325 -5.00 10.64 0.73
C ASP A 325 -4.29 10.65 -0.64
N TYR A 326 -3.02 10.28 -0.68
CA TYR A 326 -2.25 10.22 -1.92
C TYR A 326 -2.75 9.16 -2.89
N ALA A 327 -3.14 7.98 -2.40
CA ALA A 327 -3.73 6.95 -3.23
C ALA A 327 -5.10 7.37 -3.82
N LEU A 328 -5.97 8.00 -3.01
CA LEU A 328 -7.24 8.54 -3.50
C LEU A 328 -7.01 9.65 -4.53
N GLN A 329 -6.01 10.51 -4.32
CA GLN A 329 -5.73 11.59 -5.26
C GLN A 329 -5.09 11.09 -6.56
N MET A 330 -4.32 10.01 -6.53
CA MET A 330 -3.90 9.30 -7.74
C MET A 330 -5.12 8.77 -8.52
N ALA A 331 -6.10 8.17 -7.84
CA ALA A 331 -7.34 7.75 -8.48
C ALA A 331 -8.12 8.93 -9.12
N VAL A 332 -8.12 10.10 -8.47
CA VAL A 332 -8.74 11.33 -9.00
C VAL A 332 -8.03 11.79 -10.27
N VAL A 333 -6.70 11.83 -10.32
CA VAL A 333 -5.99 12.35 -11.51
C VAL A 333 -5.95 11.38 -12.68
N GLY A 334 -6.23 10.09 -12.45
CA GLY A 334 -6.43 9.10 -13.52
C GLY A 334 -5.54 7.86 -13.48
N TYR A 335 -4.88 7.58 -12.36
CA TYR A 335 -4.20 6.30 -12.18
C TYR A 335 -5.25 5.17 -12.02
N ASP A 336 -4.92 3.99 -12.52
CA ASP A 336 -5.72 2.76 -12.41
C ASP A 336 -5.23 1.85 -11.28
N GLN A 337 -3.96 2.01 -10.89
CA GLN A 337 -3.33 1.30 -9.77
C GLN A 337 -2.11 2.03 -9.22
N ALA A 338 -1.81 1.80 -7.95
CA ALA A 338 -0.64 2.33 -7.27
C ALA A 338 -0.03 1.28 -6.33
N PHE A 339 1.28 1.32 -6.09
CA PHE A 339 1.97 0.37 -5.22
C PHE A 339 2.77 1.08 -4.13
N ILE A 340 2.38 0.87 -2.86
CA ILE A 340 3.13 1.37 -1.71
C ILE A 340 4.34 0.46 -1.43
N HIS A 341 5.53 1.05 -1.37
CA HIS A 341 6.79 0.30 -1.40
C HIS A 341 7.28 -0.13 -0.01
N THR A 342 7.83 -1.34 0.09
CA THR A 342 8.44 -1.93 1.30
C THR A 342 9.76 -2.60 0.95
N ARG A 343 10.69 -2.58 1.91
CA ARG A 343 12.10 -2.95 1.75
C ARG A 343 12.58 -3.81 2.93
N GLU A 344 13.88 -4.03 3.07
CA GLU A 344 14.47 -4.79 4.19
C GLU A 344 13.98 -4.37 5.58
N ALA A 345 14.09 -5.27 6.55
CA ALA A 345 13.78 -4.99 7.95
C ALA A 345 14.50 -3.73 8.46
N GLY A 346 13.77 -2.88 9.20
CA GLY A 346 14.29 -1.62 9.76
C GLY A 346 14.01 -0.38 8.93
N ILE A 347 13.50 -0.53 7.70
CA ILE A 347 13.08 0.61 6.88
C ILE A 347 11.81 1.26 7.45
N SER A 348 11.85 2.60 7.55
CA SER A 348 10.88 3.38 8.34
C SER A 348 9.47 3.39 7.75
N TYR A 349 9.34 3.21 6.44
CA TYR A 349 8.05 3.20 5.75
C TYR A 349 7.47 1.81 5.50
N ASN A 350 8.12 0.75 6.01
CA ASN A 350 7.68 -0.62 5.77
C ASN A 350 6.27 -0.85 6.33
N LEU A 351 5.51 -1.69 5.64
CA LEU A 351 4.17 -2.11 6.07
C LEU A 351 4.23 -2.94 7.35
N LEU A 352 5.21 -3.81 7.42
CA LEU A 352 5.40 -4.82 8.45
C LEU A 352 6.90 -4.92 8.77
N ALA A 353 7.22 -5.22 10.02
CA ALA A 353 8.56 -5.62 10.42
C ALA A 353 8.58 -7.11 10.75
N PRO A 354 9.36 -7.93 10.02
CA PRO A 354 9.62 -9.31 10.43
C PRO A 354 10.42 -9.34 11.76
N PRO A 355 10.44 -10.49 12.46
CA PRO A 355 11.21 -10.65 13.69
C PRO A 355 12.71 -10.39 13.45
N PRO A 356 13.45 -9.87 14.44
CA PRO A 356 14.89 -9.69 14.33
C PRO A 356 15.63 -11.00 14.05
N GLY A 357 16.56 -10.97 13.10
CA GLY A 357 17.42 -12.10 12.74
C GLY A 357 17.45 -12.37 11.23
N PRO A 358 18.05 -13.48 10.80
CA PRO A 358 18.00 -13.91 9.40
C PRO A 358 16.57 -14.11 8.87
N SER A 359 16.39 -14.10 7.55
CA SER A 359 15.11 -14.39 6.90
C SER A 359 14.46 -15.67 7.43
N GLY A 360 13.20 -15.60 7.84
CA GLY A 360 12.47 -16.72 8.45
C GLY A 360 12.73 -16.94 9.94
N SER A 361 13.39 -15.99 10.63
CA SER A 361 13.58 -16.05 12.08
C SER A 361 12.25 -16.18 12.82
N ALA A 362 12.23 -17.04 13.84
CA ALA A 362 11.07 -17.19 14.71
C ALA A 362 10.87 -15.92 15.56
N GLY A 363 9.62 -15.48 15.72
CA GLY A 363 9.28 -14.38 16.60
C GLY A 363 8.02 -13.65 16.17
N ALA A 364 7.73 -12.55 16.86
CA ALA A 364 6.56 -11.72 16.61
C ALA A 364 6.82 -10.74 15.46
N TRP A 365 5.91 -10.69 14.50
CA TRP A 365 5.87 -9.63 13.50
C TRP A 365 5.27 -8.37 14.10
N THR A 366 5.70 -7.22 13.61
CA THR A 366 5.12 -5.92 13.99
C THR A 366 4.38 -5.31 12.80
N THR A 367 3.15 -4.86 13.04
CA THR A 367 2.38 -4.07 12.06
C THR A 367 2.70 -2.60 12.19
N ASN A 368 3.04 -1.95 11.09
CA ASN A 368 3.27 -0.51 11.04
C ASN A 368 2.06 0.23 10.45
N ALA A 369 2.02 1.56 10.64
CA ALA A 369 0.94 2.42 10.15
C ALA A 369 0.61 2.25 8.64
N PRO A 370 1.59 2.07 7.73
CA PRO A 370 1.30 1.87 6.30
C PRO A 370 0.36 0.69 5.99
N TYR A 371 0.35 -0.38 6.80
CA TYR A 371 -0.55 -1.52 6.58
C TYR A 371 -2.03 -1.13 6.59
N TYR A 372 -2.43 -0.21 7.47
CA TYR A 372 -3.81 0.23 7.59
C TYR A 372 -4.31 0.96 6.33
N SER A 373 -3.41 1.57 5.55
CA SER A 373 -3.79 2.21 4.28
C SER A 373 -4.36 1.22 3.28
N LEU A 374 -3.81 0.00 3.22
CA LEU A 374 -4.28 -1.07 2.34
C LEU A 374 -5.68 -1.54 2.74
N LEU A 375 -5.92 -1.74 4.04
CA LEU A 375 -7.24 -2.13 4.56
C LEU A 375 -8.32 -1.09 4.19
N VAL A 376 -8.03 0.18 4.43
CA VAL A 376 -8.96 1.29 4.16
C VAL A 376 -9.21 1.44 2.67
N MET A 377 -8.16 1.43 1.84
CA MET A 377 -8.31 1.59 0.39
C MET A 377 -9.10 0.42 -0.22
N SER A 378 -8.87 -0.81 0.23
CA SER A 378 -9.62 -1.96 -0.27
C SER A 378 -11.10 -1.91 0.07
N GLU A 379 -11.45 -1.59 1.31
CA GLU A 379 -12.86 -1.47 1.71
C GLU A 379 -13.54 -0.23 1.10
N GLY A 380 -12.81 0.89 1.02
CA GLY A 380 -13.34 2.17 0.55
C GLY A 380 -13.64 2.22 -0.95
N LEU A 381 -12.90 1.45 -1.75
CA LEU A 381 -13.12 1.38 -3.20
C LEU A 381 -13.93 0.15 -3.64
N LEU A 382 -14.39 -0.67 -2.69
CA LEU A 382 -15.21 -1.84 -3.00
C LEU A 382 -16.62 -1.44 -3.43
N THR A 383 -16.87 -1.59 -4.72
CA THR A 383 -18.19 -1.52 -5.36
C THR A 383 -18.31 -2.67 -6.39
N ASP A 384 -19.52 -2.97 -6.83
CA ASP A 384 -19.79 -4.05 -7.80
C ASP A 384 -19.30 -3.73 -9.24
N ALA A 385 -19.28 -2.46 -9.64
CA ALA A 385 -18.91 -2.01 -10.97
C ALA A 385 -17.58 -1.21 -11.03
N GLY A 386 -16.86 -1.11 -9.91
CA GLY A 386 -15.73 -0.19 -9.76
C GLY A 386 -16.17 1.19 -9.24
N GLY A 387 -15.23 1.89 -8.61
CA GLY A 387 -15.43 3.19 -7.98
C GLY A 387 -14.93 4.33 -8.86
N ILE A 388 -15.61 5.48 -8.83
CA ILE A 388 -15.09 6.75 -9.35
C ILE A 388 -14.87 7.67 -8.16
N VAL A 389 -13.63 8.08 -7.94
CA VAL A 389 -13.25 8.93 -6.81
C VAL A 389 -13.36 10.39 -7.22
N SER A 390 -13.94 11.22 -6.36
CA SER A 390 -13.95 12.68 -6.51
C SER A 390 -13.55 13.35 -5.20
N ASP A 391 -12.52 14.17 -5.29
CA ASP A 391 -12.12 15.11 -4.26
C ASP A 391 -13.18 16.23 -4.14
N LEU A 392 -13.73 16.39 -2.93
CA LEU A 392 -14.85 17.29 -2.64
C LEU A 392 -14.41 18.72 -2.32
N ASP A 393 -13.11 19.01 -2.31
CA ASP A 393 -12.54 20.31 -1.94
C ASP A 393 -13.11 20.86 -0.61
N LEU A 394 -13.29 19.98 0.38
CA LEU A 394 -13.92 20.31 1.64
C LEU A 394 -13.15 21.46 2.32
N GLY A 395 -13.82 22.58 2.59
CA GLY A 395 -13.17 23.75 3.17
C GLY A 395 -12.05 24.37 2.32
N SER A 396 -12.13 24.23 0.99
CA SER A 396 -11.10 24.65 0.04
C SER A 396 -9.76 23.94 0.24
N SER A 397 -9.78 22.71 0.78
CA SER A 397 -8.59 21.94 1.14
C SER A 397 -7.63 21.65 -0.01
N LYS A 398 -8.07 21.76 -1.28
CA LYS A 398 -7.20 21.58 -2.44
C LYS A 398 -6.17 22.69 -2.60
N THR A 399 -6.45 23.86 -2.05
CA THR A 399 -5.60 25.06 -2.18
C THR A 399 -5.24 25.69 -0.84
N ASN A 400 -6.06 25.48 0.19
CA ASN A 400 -5.83 25.98 1.52
C ASN A 400 -4.91 25.04 2.33
N ILE A 401 -3.66 25.43 2.46
CA ILE A 401 -2.63 24.73 3.23
C ILE A 401 -2.95 24.60 4.74
N ASN A 402 -3.90 25.39 5.25
CA ASN A 402 -4.33 25.36 6.65
C ASN A 402 -5.64 24.60 6.86
N ALA A 403 -6.20 23.98 5.81
CA ALA A 403 -7.38 23.15 5.97
C ALA A 403 -7.05 21.94 6.85
N THR A 404 -7.83 21.75 7.92
CA THR A 404 -7.67 20.63 8.86
C THR A 404 -8.52 19.42 8.50
N SER A 405 -9.23 19.50 7.37
CA SER A 405 -10.10 18.44 6.88
C SER A 405 -10.13 18.45 5.36
N SER A 406 -10.25 17.26 4.77
CA SER A 406 -10.50 17.04 3.35
C SER A 406 -11.56 15.94 3.22
N ALA A 407 -12.14 15.77 2.04
CA ALA A 407 -13.08 14.69 1.82
C ALA A 407 -13.14 14.25 0.37
N TYR A 408 -13.49 12.98 0.19
CA TYR A 408 -13.71 12.33 -1.08
C TYR A 408 -15.08 11.69 -1.11
N ALA A 409 -15.71 11.66 -2.29
CA ALA A 409 -16.84 10.79 -2.58
C ALA A 409 -16.41 9.67 -3.51
N VAL A 410 -16.88 8.46 -3.24
CA VAL A 410 -16.77 7.32 -4.14
C VAL A 410 -18.13 7.06 -4.75
N TYR A 411 -18.20 7.14 -6.08
CA TYR A 411 -19.39 6.86 -6.86
C TYR A 411 -19.28 5.46 -7.46
N ASN A 412 -20.39 4.73 -7.50
CA ASN A 412 -20.46 3.49 -8.26
C ASN A 412 -20.36 3.79 -9.76
N ALA A 413 -19.43 3.15 -10.47
CA ALA A 413 -19.18 3.44 -11.87
C ALA A 413 -20.35 3.07 -12.80
N GLY A 414 -21.17 2.09 -12.44
CA GLY A 414 -22.30 1.60 -13.24
C GLY A 414 -23.53 2.52 -13.20
N ASN A 415 -23.87 3.06 -12.04
CA ASN A 415 -25.09 3.87 -11.86
C ASN A 415 -24.85 5.31 -11.36
N LYS A 416 -23.59 5.67 -11.07
CA LYS A 416 -23.15 6.99 -10.59
C LYS A 416 -23.75 7.42 -9.25
N THR A 417 -24.27 6.51 -8.42
CA THR A 417 -24.69 6.83 -7.05
C THR A 417 -23.49 6.88 -6.12
N VAL A 418 -23.51 7.79 -5.15
CA VAL A 418 -22.49 7.85 -4.09
C VAL A 418 -22.64 6.63 -3.18
N THR A 419 -21.59 5.86 -3.01
CA THR A 419 -21.55 4.69 -2.13
C THR A 419 -20.76 4.95 -0.86
N ARG A 420 -19.71 5.77 -0.95
CA ARG A 420 -18.86 6.13 0.20
C ARG A 420 -18.60 7.62 0.26
N LEU A 421 -18.45 8.11 1.48
CA LEU A 421 -17.71 9.34 1.76
C LEU A 421 -16.49 8.98 2.61
N ILE A 422 -15.32 9.49 2.22
CA ILE A 422 -14.07 9.32 2.96
C ILE A 422 -13.65 10.70 3.42
N ILE A 423 -13.71 10.94 4.73
CA ILE A 423 -13.54 12.28 5.31
C ILE A 423 -12.35 12.25 6.27
N PHE A 424 -11.39 13.15 6.06
CA PHE A 424 -10.21 13.28 6.89
C PHE A 424 -10.40 14.35 7.96
N ASN A 425 -10.01 14.03 9.19
CA ASN A 425 -9.73 15.01 10.24
C ASN A 425 -8.24 14.93 10.57
N TYR A 426 -7.45 15.84 9.99
CA TYR A 426 -6.01 15.91 10.23
C TYR A 426 -5.66 16.57 11.57
N GLY A 427 -6.64 17.19 12.25
CA GLY A 427 -6.45 17.86 13.53
C GLY A 427 -6.44 16.91 14.72
N ASN A 428 -5.92 17.37 15.85
CA ASN A 428 -5.86 16.61 17.12
C ASN A 428 -7.17 16.65 17.93
N SER A 429 -8.14 17.46 17.50
CA SER A 429 -9.44 17.60 18.18
C SER A 429 -10.53 16.93 17.38
N SER A 430 -11.56 16.44 18.06
CA SER A 430 -12.77 15.98 17.39
C SER A 430 -13.41 17.08 16.54
N GLN A 431 -13.99 16.70 15.41
CA GLN A 431 -14.65 17.60 14.47
C GLN A 431 -16.00 17.01 14.05
N ASP A 432 -17.05 17.82 14.13
CA ASP A 432 -18.36 17.47 13.62
C ASP A 432 -18.43 17.69 12.11
N PHE A 433 -18.97 16.71 11.38
CA PHE A 433 -19.25 16.78 9.96
C PHE A 433 -20.74 16.57 9.70
N THR A 434 -21.35 17.49 8.96
CA THR A 434 -22.76 17.39 8.54
C THR A 434 -22.84 16.88 7.10
N LEU A 435 -23.55 15.76 6.94
CA LEU A 435 -23.81 15.10 5.67
C LEU A 435 -25.19 15.51 5.13
N PRO A 436 -25.33 15.78 3.81
CA PRO A 436 -26.60 16.19 3.23
C PRO A 436 -27.55 14.99 3.11
N GLY A 437 -28.86 15.20 3.25
CA GLY A 437 -29.86 14.13 3.11
C GLY A 437 -29.83 13.42 1.75
N SER A 438 -29.40 14.14 0.70
CA SER A 438 -29.34 13.65 -0.68
C SER A 438 -28.36 12.50 -0.93
N VAL A 439 -27.41 12.25 -0.03
CA VAL A 439 -26.48 11.11 -0.17
C VAL A 439 -27.03 9.81 0.42
N PHE A 440 -28.10 9.88 1.20
CA PHE A 440 -28.71 8.71 1.80
C PHE A 440 -29.80 8.14 0.89
N ALA A 441 -29.93 6.82 0.89
CA ALA A 441 -31.12 6.16 0.37
C ALA A 441 -32.37 6.60 1.17
N SER A 442 -33.56 6.27 0.69
CA SER A 442 -34.83 6.63 1.34
C SER A 442 -34.96 6.17 2.79
N SER A 443 -34.22 5.12 3.19
CA SER A 443 -34.14 4.65 4.58
C SER A 443 -33.45 5.65 5.52
N GLY A 444 -32.60 6.55 5.01
CA GLY A 444 -31.85 7.50 5.82
C GLY A 444 -30.85 6.83 6.76
N THR A 445 -30.22 5.74 6.33
CA THR A 445 -29.28 4.95 7.16
C THR A 445 -27.88 4.95 6.58
N GLY A 446 -26.87 4.88 7.45
CA GLY A 446 -25.48 4.67 7.06
C GLY A 446 -24.62 4.19 8.24
N LEU A 447 -23.37 3.85 7.98
CA LEU A 447 -22.39 3.43 8.99
C LEU A 447 -21.12 4.26 8.84
N VAL A 448 -20.60 4.79 9.95
CA VAL A 448 -19.29 5.43 9.98
C VAL A 448 -18.29 4.47 10.61
N LYS A 449 -17.28 4.09 9.84
CA LYS A 449 -16.12 3.32 10.30
C LYS A 449 -14.93 4.27 10.43
N PHE A 450 -14.20 4.19 11.53
CA PHE A 450 -13.09 5.10 11.82
C PHE A 450 -11.74 4.42 11.67
N LEU A 451 -10.84 5.05 10.92
CA LEU A 451 -9.41 4.86 11.07
C LEU A 451 -8.92 5.93 12.05
N ALA A 452 -8.44 5.55 13.23
CA ALA A 452 -8.09 6.51 14.28
C ALA A 452 -6.87 6.08 15.09
N ALA A 453 -6.17 7.08 15.62
CA ALA A 453 -5.07 6.95 16.57
C ALA A 453 -5.11 8.11 17.58
N PRO A 454 -4.43 8.01 18.75
CA PRO A 454 -4.41 9.08 19.75
C PRO A 454 -3.75 10.39 19.28
N THR A 455 -2.75 10.30 18.39
CA THR A 455 -2.00 11.45 17.86
C THR A 455 -1.54 11.19 16.42
N PRO A 456 -1.19 12.25 15.65
CA PRO A 456 -0.64 12.09 14.31
C PRO A 456 0.68 11.31 14.31
N GLU A 457 1.48 11.45 15.37
CA GLU A 457 2.77 10.78 15.55
C GLU A 457 2.68 9.31 15.99
N GLU A 458 1.51 8.83 16.41
CA GLU A 458 1.34 7.45 16.91
C GLU A 458 1.76 6.42 15.87
N THR A 459 2.48 5.37 16.28
CA THR A 459 3.00 4.32 15.38
C THR A 459 2.40 2.94 15.64
N THR A 460 1.71 2.75 16.77
CA THR A 460 1.27 1.44 17.25
C THR A 460 -0.22 1.36 17.54
N GLN A 461 -0.80 2.32 18.26
CA GLN A 461 -2.22 2.34 18.65
C GLN A 461 -3.10 2.90 17.52
N ILE A 462 -3.11 2.19 16.40
CA ILE A 462 -3.91 2.53 15.22
C ILE A 462 -5.03 1.51 15.12
N SER A 463 -6.26 1.98 14.93
CA SER A 463 -7.43 1.11 14.79
C SER A 463 -8.23 1.45 13.54
N TRP A 464 -8.81 0.42 12.92
CA TRP A 464 -9.73 0.51 11.80
C TRP A 464 -11.06 -0.16 12.16
N GLY A 465 -12.08 0.65 12.40
CA GLY A 465 -13.42 0.21 12.79
C GLY A 465 -13.51 -0.54 14.12
N GLY A 466 -12.79 -0.05 15.12
CA GLY A 466 -12.71 -0.69 16.44
C GLY A 466 -11.69 -1.82 16.55
N GLU A 467 -11.08 -2.23 15.44
CA GLU A 467 -10.11 -3.34 15.40
C GLU A 467 -8.68 -2.83 15.17
N THR A 468 -7.68 -3.53 15.70
CA THR A 468 -6.26 -3.24 15.44
C THR A 468 -5.49 -4.51 15.09
N TRP A 469 -4.53 -4.35 14.18
CA TRP A 469 -3.49 -5.33 13.85
C TRP A 469 -2.15 -4.97 14.52
N GLY A 470 -2.14 -3.94 15.37
CA GLY A 470 -0.97 -3.46 16.09
C GLY A 470 -0.73 -4.27 17.38
N PRO A 471 -0.49 -3.62 18.54
CA PRO A 471 -0.14 -4.28 19.79
C PRO A 471 -1.00 -5.51 20.11
N GLY A 472 -0.33 -6.66 20.29
CA GLY A 472 -0.98 -7.94 20.60
C GLY A 472 -1.26 -8.83 19.39
N VAL A 473 -1.04 -8.35 18.16
CA VAL A 473 -1.14 -9.15 16.93
C VAL A 473 0.26 -9.38 16.35
N ALA A 474 0.70 -10.64 16.37
CA ALA A 474 2.05 -11.03 15.97
C ALA A 474 2.07 -11.97 14.75
N ASP A 475 0.91 -12.53 14.40
CA ASP A 475 0.74 -13.55 13.36
C ASP A 475 -0.11 -13.08 12.18
N GLY A 476 -0.57 -11.81 12.19
CA GLY A 476 -1.41 -11.22 11.16
C GLY A 476 -2.81 -11.83 11.00
N LYS A 477 -3.23 -12.76 11.87
CA LYS A 477 -4.42 -13.59 11.65
C LYS A 477 -5.71 -12.93 12.14
N THR A 478 -5.74 -12.53 13.40
CA THR A 478 -6.95 -12.02 14.03
C THR A 478 -6.67 -10.66 14.63
N ALA A 479 -7.38 -9.65 14.15
CA ALA A 479 -7.36 -8.34 14.77
C ALA A 479 -7.93 -8.41 16.20
N VAL A 480 -7.50 -7.49 17.05
CA VAL A 480 -8.05 -7.37 18.41
C VAL A 480 -8.91 -6.12 18.53
N THR A 481 -9.88 -6.14 19.45
CA THR A 481 -10.78 -5.01 19.74
C THR A 481 -10.43 -4.42 21.11
N PRO A 482 -9.43 -3.54 21.20
CA PRO A 482 -9.04 -2.95 22.48
C PRO A 482 -10.02 -1.85 22.89
N SER A 483 -10.09 -1.55 24.18
CA SER A 483 -11.02 -0.54 24.72
C SER A 483 -10.73 0.90 24.26
N TRP A 484 -9.52 1.18 23.77
CA TRP A 484 -9.14 2.49 23.23
C TRP A 484 -9.52 2.66 21.75
N ALA A 485 -9.82 1.57 21.03
CA ALA A 485 -10.17 1.66 19.62
C ALA A 485 -11.55 2.29 19.45
N VAL A 486 -11.67 3.17 18.46
CA VAL A 486 -12.90 3.92 18.22
C VAL A 486 -13.91 3.01 17.49
N PRO A 487 -15.08 2.71 18.08
CA PRO A 487 -16.07 1.84 17.47
C PRO A 487 -16.81 2.53 16.33
N ASN A 488 -17.45 1.72 15.48
CA ASN A 488 -18.28 2.24 14.41
C ASN A 488 -19.53 2.95 14.95
N VAL A 489 -20.05 3.91 14.17
CA VAL A 489 -21.27 4.66 14.51
C VAL A 489 -22.35 4.40 13.45
N ASN A 490 -23.52 3.95 13.89
CA ASN A 490 -24.70 3.83 13.03
C ASN A 490 -25.40 5.19 12.91
N LEU A 491 -25.61 5.63 11.69
CA LEU A 491 -26.42 6.79 11.35
C LEU A 491 -27.84 6.32 11.01
N THR A 492 -28.84 6.92 11.65
CA THR A 492 -30.26 6.60 11.43
C THR A 492 -31.08 7.87 11.36
N GLY A 493 -32.18 7.85 10.59
CA GLY A 493 -33.05 9.02 10.43
C GLY A 493 -32.45 10.15 9.57
N CYS A 494 -31.48 9.83 8.72
CA CYS A 494 -30.70 10.80 7.94
C CYS A 494 -31.34 11.25 6.63
N SER A 495 -32.66 11.06 6.45
CA SER A 495 -33.36 11.47 5.23
C SER A 495 -33.28 12.97 4.95
N SER A 496 -33.11 13.79 6.00
CA SER A 496 -32.89 15.25 5.90
C SER A 496 -31.42 15.64 6.15
N GLY A 497 -30.52 14.67 6.21
CA GLY A 497 -29.11 14.84 6.58
C GLY A 497 -28.83 14.40 8.02
N CYS A 498 -27.55 14.20 8.33
CA CYS A 498 -27.07 13.75 9.64
C CYS A 498 -25.75 14.42 9.97
N THR A 499 -25.46 14.59 11.26
CA THR A 499 -24.14 15.01 11.74
C THR A 499 -23.52 13.89 12.55
N PHE A 500 -22.23 13.67 12.36
CA PHE A 500 -21.44 12.77 13.21
C PHE A 500 -20.14 13.45 13.62
N THR A 501 -19.58 13.01 14.74
CA THR A 501 -18.32 13.51 15.27
C THR A 501 -17.19 12.56 14.88
N ALA A 502 -16.20 13.04 14.13
CA ALA A 502 -14.96 12.33 13.89
C ALA A 502 -13.94 12.65 15.00
N PRO A 503 -13.26 11.67 15.61
CA PRO A 503 -12.17 11.95 16.55
C PRO A 503 -10.99 12.62 15.82
N GLY A 504 -10.08 13.24 16.57
CA GLY A 504 -8.87 13.85 16.01
C GLY A 504 -7.60 13.19 16.54
N PRO A 505 -6.65 12.78 15.68
CA PRO A 505 -6.75 12.66 14.22
C PRO A 505 -7.52 11.40 13.78
N SER A 506 -8.18 11.46 12.62
CA SER A 506 -8.84 10.29 12.03
C SER A 506 -9.14 10.41 10.56
N LEU A 507 -9.51 9.28 9.96
CA LEU A 507 -10.30 9.19 8.74
C LEU A 507 -11.63 8.50 9.08
N SER A 508 -12.71 9.06 8.56
CA SER A 508 -14.06 8.52 8.69
C SER A 508 -14.52 8.00 7.33
N MET A 509 -14.91 6.74 7.26
CA MET A 509 -15.53 6.14 6.08
C MET A 509 -17.02 5.96 6.33
N VAL A 510 -17.82 6.70 5.60
CA VAL A 510 -19.28 6.64 5.65
C VAL A 510 -19.77 5.69 4.57
N PHE A 511 -20.32 4.56 4.97
CA PHE A 511 -21.00 3.60 4.10
C PHE A 511 -22.45 4.05 3.89
N LEU A 512 -22.82 4.28 2.63
CA LEU A 512 -24.15 4.72 2.21
C LEU A 512 -24.94 3.61 1.47
N ASP A 513 -24.35 2.43 1.35
CA ASP A 513 -24.95 1.23 0.78
C ASP A 513 -24.83 0.03 1.73
N ASN A 514 -25.38 -1.11 1.31
CA ASN A 514 -25.36 -2.35 2.11
C ASN A 514 -24.03 -3.10 2.03
N ALA A 515 -23.02 -2.65 1.26
CA ALA A 515 -21.74 -3.36 1.17
C ALA A 515 -20.93 -3.29 2.48
N GLN A 516 -21.36 -2.48 3.46
CA GLN A 516 -20.97 -2.62 4.87
C GLN A 516 -21.13 -4.07 5.37
N ASP A 517 -22.16 -4.80 4.92
CA ASP A 517 -22.49 -6.14 5.42
C ASP A 517 -21.54 -7.22 4.87
N SER A 518 -20.86 -6.97 3.74
CA SER A 518 -19.92 -7.93 3.13
C SER A 518 -18.52 -7.87 3.75
N VAL A 519 -18.21 -6.80 4.48
CA VAL A 519 -16.89 -6.53 5.06
C VAL A 519 -16.89 -6.73 6.58
N ILE A 520 -18.05 -6.64 7.23
CA ILE A 520 -18.23 -6.81 8.67
C ILE A 520 -18.32 -8.30 9.08
N THR A 521 -18.59 -9.22 8.15
CA THR A 521 -18.47 -10.65 8.45
C THR A 521 -17.00 -11.03 8.53
N THR A 522 -16.55 -11.33 9.75
CA THR A 522 -15.25 -11.90 10.12
C THR A 522 -14.67 -12.84 9.05
N PRO A 523 -13.34 -12.89 8.87
CA PRO A 523 -12.72 -13.90 8.02
C PRO A 523 -13.19 -15.27 8.49
N ASN A 524 -13.87 -16.01 7.61
CA ASN A 524 -14.23 -17.40 7.86
C ASN A 524 -12.95 -18.15 8.26
N THR A 525 -12.85 -18.53 9.52
CA THR A 525 -11.91 -19.56 9.93
C THR A 525 -12.26 -20.80 9.13
N THR A 526 -11.49 -21.11 8.10
CA THR A 526 -11.53 -22.41 7.43
C THR A 526 -11.09 -23.46 8.46
N THR A 527 -12.05 -23.95 9.24
CA THR A 527 -11.92 -25.23 9.91
C THR A 527 -11.88 -26.28 8.81
N SER A 528 -10.72 -26.88 8.56
CA SER A 528 -10.59 -28.10 7.78
C SER A 528 -11.46 -29.18 8.41
N GLY A 529 -12.70 -29.31 7.92
CA GLY A 529 -13.59 -30.41 8.21
C GLY A 529 -13.05 -31.65 7.51
N SER A 530 -12.22 -32.42 8.21
CA SER A 530 -11.90 -33.79 7.81
C SER A 530 -13.16 -34.63 7.92
N ASN A 531 -13.87 -34.81 6.81
CA ASN A 531 -14.90 -35.83 6.67
C ASN A 531 -14.25 -37.22 6.77
N SER A 532 -14.28 -37.80 7.97
CA SER A 532 -14.08 -39.23 8.18
C SER A 532 -15.40 -39.83 8.65
N THR A 533 -16.10 -40.47 7.72
CA THR A 533 -17.23 -41.34 8.03
C THR A 533 -16.76 -42.68 8.59
N THR A 534 -17.33 -43.01 9.75
CA THR A 534 -17.69 -44.36 10.26
C THR A 534 -16.58 -45.35 10.64
N THR A 535 -16.54 -45.74 11.92
CA THR A 535 -17.18 -46.97 12.43
C THR A 535 -17.02 -47.13 13.95
N ASN A 536 -18.05 -47.72 14.56
CA ASN A 536 -18.22 -48.03 15.99
C ASN A 536 -17.07 -48.84 16.63
N LYS A 537 -16.73 -48.52 17.90
CA LYS A 537 -16.87 -49.43 19.06
C LYS A 537 -16.35 -48.83 20.38
N SER A 538 -17.24 -48.80 21.37
CA SER A 538 -17.05 -49.07 22.82
C SER A 538 -15.66 -48.92 23.49
N GLY A 539 -15.63 -48.20 24.62
CA GLY A 539 -14.89 -48.65 25.81
C GLY A 539 -14.12 -47.59 26.61
N HIS A 540 -14.64 -47.29 27.81
CA HIS A 540 -13.92 -47.13 29.09
C HIS A 540 -12.70 -46.19 29.23
N SER A 541 -12.91 -45.19 30.10
CA SER A 541 -12.08 -44.80 31.27
C SER A 541 -10.55 -44.67 31.14
N GLY A 542 -10.02 -43.50 31.52
CA GLY A 542 -8.63 -43.38 31.96
C GLY A 542 -8.12 -41.95 32.05
N ALA A 543 -8.24 -41.33 33.23
CA ALA A 543 -7.50 -40.13 33.57
C ALA A 543 -6.01 -40.47 33.74
N MET A 544 -5.11 -39.66 33.18
CA MET A 544 -3.78 -39.44 33.75
C MET A 544 -3.31 -38.02 33.47
N ALA A 545 -3.17 -37.27 34.56
CA ALA A 545 -2.42 -36.03 34.63
C ALA A 545 -0.92 -36.36 34.64
N VAL A 546 -0.12 -35.58 33.91
CA VAL A 546 1.34 -35.54 34.10
C VAL A 546 1.72 -34.09 34.38
N ASN A 547 2.06 -33.86 35.64
CA ASN A 547 2.83 -32.71 36.11
C ASN A 547 4.27 -32.84 35.60
N VAL A 548 4.85 -31.76 35.09
CA VAL A 548 6.31 -31.63 35.04
C VAL A 548 6.74 -30.33 35.72
N SER A 549 7.64 -30.53 36.67
CA SER A 549 8.17 -29.63 37.67
C SER A 549 9.15 -28.59 37.10
N LEU A 550 9.05 -27.38 37.64
CA LEU A 550 10.05 -26.31 37.60
C LEU A 550 11.22 -26.62 38.55
N LYS A 551 12.42 -26.07 38.22
CA LYS A 551 13.67 -25.83 39.02
C LYS A 551 14.91 -26.28 38.21
N THR A 552 16.05 -25.58 38.08
CA THR A 552 16.60 -24.38 38.75
C THR A 552 17.92 -23.97 38.04
N VAL A 553 18.09 -22.66 37.74
CA VAL A 553 19.21 -21.71 38.04
C VAL A 553 20.69 -22.08 37.72
N MET A 554 21.45 -21.25 36.97
CA MET A 554 22.39 -20.19 37.47
C MET A 554 23.51 -19.77 36.49
N GLY A 555 23.81 -18.45 36.43
CA GLY A 555 25.11 -17.82 36.11
C GLY A 555 25.43 -17.59 34.62
N VAL A 556 25.92 -16.45 34.12
CA VAL A 556 26.94 -15.51 34.65
C VAL A 556 26.83 -14.13 33.95
N LEU A 557 27.08 -13.03 34.69
CA LEU A 557 27.31 -11.65 34.23
C LEU A 557 28.74 -11.46 33.68
N MET A 558 28.92 -10.63 32.63
CA MET A 558 29.87 -9.50 32.51
C MET A 558 30.28 -9.24 31.05
N SER A 559 29.94 -8.06 30.50
CA SER A 559 30.91 -6.98 30.25
C SER A 559 30.28 -5.85 29.42
N LEU A 560 30.29 -4.64 30.01
CA LEU A 560 30.20 -3.36 29.35
C LEU A 560 31.64 -2.84 29.22
N ALA A 561 32.04 -2.34 28.05
CA ALA A 561 32.65 -1.01 27.87
C ALA A 561 33.40 -0.84 26.54
N SER A 562 33.21 0.35 25.97
CA SER A 562 34.14 1.11 25.12
C SER A 562 34.28 0.69 23.66
N PHE A 563 33.82 1.56 22.75
CA PHE A 563 34.76 2.34 21.92
C PHE A 563 34.09 3.63 21.43
N ALA A 564 34.80 4.74 21.64
CA ALA A 564 34.47 6.08 21.22
C ALA A 564 35.57 6.57 20.26
N LEU A 565 35.15 7.33 19.24
CA LEU A 565 35.92 8.26 18.41
C LEU A 565 37.21 7.80 17.70
N LEU A 566 37.16 7.84 16.37
CA LEU A 566 38.19 8.51 15.57
C LEU A 566 37.57 9.14 14.31
N SER A 567 37.60 10.47 14.29
CA SER A 567 37.52 11.31 13.09
C SER A 567 38.78 11.16 12.23
N VAL A 568 38.67 11.39 10.92
CA VAL A 568 39.54 12.24 10.04
C VAL A 568 39.49 11.76 8.57
N SER A 569 39.02 12.66 7.70
CA SER A 569 39.37 12.90 6.28
C SER A 569 39.25 11.78 5.24
N LEU A 570 38.23 11.83 4.37
CA LEU A 570 38.24 12.41 3.02
C LEU A 570 36.86 12.28 2.36
#